data_AF-A0A392U5M1-F1
#
_entry.id   AF-A0A392U5M1-F1
#
_cell.length_a   1.000
_cell.length_b   1.000
_cell.length_c   1.000
_cell.angle_alpha   90.00
_cell.angle_beta   90.00
_cell.angle_gamma   90.00
#
_symmetry.space_group_name_H-M   'P 1'
#
loop_
_entity.id
_entity.type
_entity.pdbx_description
1 polymer ?
#
loop_
_entity_poly.entity_id
_entity_poly.type
_entity_poly.pdbx_seq_one_letter_code
_entity_poly.pdbx_strand_id
1 'polypeptide(L)' 'WKNAKQRLGAGGVVIPWEMFKREFLVKYFPVDVKNKKVVEFMELK' A
#
# COMPACT_ATOMS: atom_id res chain seq x y z
N TRP A 1 3.16 7.28 4.61
CA TRP A 1 2.20 7.03 3.48
C TRP A 1 1.54 8.26 2.81
N LYS A 2 1.51 9.45 3.44
CA LYS A 2 0.83 10.65 2.90
C LYS A 2 1.33 11.07 1.50
N ASN A 3 2.63 10.95 1.25
CA ASN A 3 3.25 11.29 -0.04
C ASN A 3 2.81 10.35 -1.18
N ALA A 4 2.72 9.03 -0.92
CA ALA A 4 2.27 8.05 -1.91
C ALA A 4 0.82 8.29 -2.33
N LYS A 5 -0.07 8.59 -1.37
CA LYS A 5 -1.47 8.95 -1.64
C LYS A 5 -1.58 10.21 -2.51
N GLN A 6 -0.77 11.22 -2.22
CA GLN A 6 -0.75 12.46 -2.98
C GLN A 6 -0.25 12.25 -4.43
N ARG A 7 0.78 11.42 -4.62
CA ARG A 7 1.32 11.08 -5.95
C ARG A 7 0.34 10.26 -6.79
N LEU A 8 -0.41 9.34 -6.18
CA LEU A 8 -1.44 8.56 -6.87
C LEU A 8 -2.60 9.45 -7.35
N GLY A 9 -3.02 10.43 -6.53
CA GLY A 9 -4.07 11.37 -6.91
C GLY A 9 -3.65 12.36 -8.02
N ALA A 10 -2.36 12.64 -8.17
CA ALA A 10 -1.84 13.57 -9.17
C ALA A 10 -1.84 13.01 -10.61
N GLY A 11 -1.92 11.69 -10.79
CA GLY A 11 -1.87 11.02 -12.10
C GLY A 11 -3.21 10.88 -12.83
N GLY A 12 -4.30 11.46 -12.31
CA GLY A 12 -5.63 11.44 -12.94
C GLY A 12 -6.42 10.13 -12.79
N VAL A 13 -5.76 9.01 -12.44
CA VAL A 13 -6.43 7.75 -12.11
C VAL A 13 -6.70 7.69 -10.61
N VAL A 14 -7.94 7.92 -10.22
CA VAL A 14 -8.38 7.78 -8.82
C VAL A 14 -8.48 6.29 -8.48
N ILE A 15 -7.36 5.67 -8.10
CA ILE A 15 -7.39 4.33 -7.51
C ILE A 15 -7.89 4.46 -6.06
N PRO A 16 -8.96 3.74 -5.66
CA PRO A 16 -9.38 3.70 -4.28
C PRO A 16 -8.22 3.28 -3.38
N TRP A 17 -7.96 4.06 -2.32
CA TRP A 17 -6.79 3.86 -1.46
C TRP A 17 -6.69 2.45 -0.86
N GLU A 18 -7.84 1.81 -0.60
CA GLU A 18 -7.92 0.43 -0.11
C GLU A 18 -7.47 -0.59 -1.17
N MET A 19 -7.83 -0.36 -2.42
CA MET A 19 -7.46 -1.23 -3.54
C MET A 19 -5.96 -1.16 -3.80
N PHE A 20 -5.38 0.05 -3.76
CA PHE A 20 -3.93 0.23 -3.86
C PHE A 20 -3.19 -0.54 -2.75
N LYS A 21 -3.62 -0.41 -1.49
CA LYS A 21 -2.99 -1.13 -0.37
C LYS A 21 -3.07 -2.65 -0.56
N ARG A 22 -4.23 -3.18 -0.98
CA ARG A 22 -4.40 -4.62 -1.22
C ARG A 22 -3.47 -5.14 -2.32
N GLU A 23 -3.47 -4.49 -3.48
CA GLU A 23 -2.65 -4.87 -4.63
C GLU A 23 -1.16 -4.73 -4.35
N PHE A 24 -0.75 -3.62 -3.72
CA PHE A 24 0.64 -3.40 -3.32
C PHE A 24 1.15 -4.50 -2.38
N LEU A 25 0.34 -4.87 -1.38
CA LEU A 25 0.70 -5.93 -0.45
C LEU A 25 0.77 -7.29 -1.14
N VAL A 26 -0.09 -7.61 -2.10
CA VAL A 26 -0.03 -8.86 -2.86
C VAL A 26 1.20 -8.91 -3.78
N LYS A 27 1.51 -7.80 -4.46
CA LYS A 27 2.58 -7.73 -5.45
C LYS A 27 3.98 -7.74 -4.84
N TYR A 28 4.14 -7.15 -3.66
CA TYR A 28 5.46 -6.97 -3.04
C TYR A 28 5.67 -7.80 -1.77
N PHE A 29 4.61 -8.36 -1.17
CA PHE A 29 4.73 -9.24 0.01
C PHE A 29 4.03 -10.59 -0.24
N PRO A 30 4.80 -11.70 -0.33
CA PRO A 30 4.22 -13.04 -0.38
C PRO A 30 3.35 -13.32 0.86
N VAL A 31 2.32 -14.15 0.69
CA VAL A 31 1.32 -14.47 1.74
C VAL A 31 1.94 -14.88 3.08
N ASP A 32 3.08 -15.57 3.06
CA ASP A 32 3.76 -16.08 4.27
C ASP A 32 4.49 -14.99 5.07
N VAL A 33 4.88 -13.89 4.42
CA VAL A 33 5.60 -12.76 5.05
C VAL A 33 4.63 -11.62 5.40
N LYS A 34 3.40 -11.69 4.88
CA LYS A 34 2.36 -10.66 4.98
C LYS A 34 2.06 -10.31 6.44
N ASN A 35 1.79 -11.28 7.32
CA ASN A 35 1.30 -10.93 8.66
C ASN A 35 2.36 -10.25 9.56
N LYS A 36 3.64 -10.61 9.42
CA LYS A 36 4.71 -9.97 10.21
C LYS A 36 5.14 -8.63 9.63
N LYS A 37 5.35 -8.56 8.31
CA LYS A 37 5.85 -7.33 7.67
C LYS A 37 4.76 -6.31 7.38
N VAL A 38 3.49 -6.69 7.20
CA VAL A 38 2.39 -5.71 7.01
C VAL A 38 2.21 -4.85 8.25
N VAL A 39 2.30 -5.41 9.45
CA VAL A 39 2.19 -4.63 10.70
C VAL A 39 3.34 -3.64 10.79
N GLU A 40 4.59 -4.11 10.63
CA GLU A 40 5.78 -3.26 10.63
C GLU A 40 5.73 -2.16 9.55
N PHE A 41 5.23 -2.47 8.36
CA PHE A 41 5.17 -1.56 7.21
C PHE A 41 3.97 -0.59 7.23
N MET A 42 2.89 -0.96 7.93
CA MET A 42 1.75 -0.06 8.21
C MET A 42 2.04 0.89 9.38
N GLU A 43 2.85 0.47 10.35
CA GLU A 43 3.26 1.28 11.50
C GLU A 43 4.46 2.21 11.21
N LEU A 44 5.12 2.03 10.06
CA LEU A 44 6.10 2.97 9.52
C LEU A 44 5.42 4.33 9.25
N LYS A 45 5.58 5.25 10.22
CA LYS A 45 5.06 6.63 10.20
C LYS A 45 5.67 7.46 9.06
#